data_AF-A0A9P3ZAD1-F1
#
_entry.id   AF-A0A9P3ZAD1-F1
#
_cell.length_a   1.000
_cell.length_b   1.000
_cell.length_c   1.000
_cell.angle_alpha   90.00
_cell.angle_beta   90.00
_cell.angle_gamma   90.00
#
_symmetry.space_group_name_H-M   'P 1'
#
loop_
_entity.id
_entity.type
_entity.pdbx_description
1 polymer ?
#
loop_
_entity_poly.entity_id
_entity_poly.type
_entity_poly.pdbx_seq_one_letter_code
_entity_poly.pdbx_strand_id
1 'polypeptide(L)'
;MIIKPKIRGFICTTTHPTGCKVNVEKQIEYVKKNGKIANGPSRVLVIGASTGYGLASRISAAFGSGAATIGVFFEKPGTETKPGSAGWYNSAAFDEAAKREGLYSKSINGDAFSDECRDAVIKLIKEDLGQIDLVVYSLASPVRKMPKTGEIVRSALKPIGEVYTSKAIDTNKDQIITASIEPATEEE
;
A
#
# COMPACT_ATOMS: atom_id res chain seq x y z
N MET A 1 23.84 8.36 1.59
CA MET A 1 23.52 9.36 2.64
C MET A 1 23.14 8.65 3.94
N ILE A 2 23.40 9.26 5.11
CA ILE A 2 22.87 8.76 6.40
C ILE A 2 21.43 9.25 6.57
N ILE A 3 20.48 8.33 6.69
CA ILE A 3 19.05 8.67 6.80
C ILE A 3 18.64 8.60 8.28
N LYS A 4 18.14 9.71 8.82
CA LYS A 4 17.58 9.80 10.17
C LYS A 4 16.06 10.00 10.10
N PRO A 5 15.29 9.49 11.08
CA PRO A 5 13.86 9.73 11.13
C PRO A 5 13.55 11.22 11.30
N LYS A 6 12.63 11.74 10.49
CA LYS A 6 12.06 13.08 10.60
C LYS A 6 10.55 12.98 10.80
N ILE A 7 10.12 12.91 12.06
CA ILE A 7 8.75 12.61 12.48
C ILE A 7 8.10 13.88 13.05
N ARG A 8 6.84 14.13 12.67
CA ARG A 8 5.97 15.16 13.24
C ARG A 8 4.56 14.58 13.35
N GLY A 9 4.06 14.42 14.58
CA GLY A 9 2.82 13.70 14.87
C GLY A 9 2.88 12.29 14.29
N PHE A 10 1.90 11.95 13.46
CA PHE A 10 1.80 10.68 12.75
C PHE A 10 2.46 10.69 11.36
N ILE A 11 3.15 11.77 10.97
CA ILE A 11 3.82 11.90 9.67
C ILE A 11 5.33 11.73 9.82
N CYS A 12 5.89 10.72 9.15
CA CYS A 12 7.34 10.59 8.95
C CYS A 12 7.70 10.99 7.51
N THR A 13 8.58 11.98 7.36
CA THR A 13 8.97 12.55 6.05
C THR A 13 10.22 11.90 5.44
N THR A 14 10.72 10.84 6.07
CA THR A 14 11.92 10.10 5.67
C THR A 14 11.65 8.60 5.74
N THR A 15 12.38 7.83 4.95
CA THR A 15 12.22 6.37 4.92
C THR A 15 13.59 5.73 4.76
N HIS A 16 13.85 4.64 5.50
CA HIS A 16 15.12 3.92 5.44
C HIS A 16 15.00 2.67 4.55
N PRO A 17 15.67 2.61 3.37
CA PRO A 17 15.51 1.52 2.41
C PRO A 17 15.82 0.14 3.00
N THR A 18 16.95 0.02 3.72
CA THR A 18 17.35 -1.24 4.37
C THR A 18 16.35 -1.68 5.45
N GLY A 19 15.78 -0.73 6.20
CA GLY A 19 14.77 -1.04 7.22
C GLY A 19 13.47 -1.55 6.60
N CYS A 20 13.03 -0.94 5.51
CA CYS A 20 11.90 -1.43 4.71
C CYS A 20 12.14 -2.85 4.20
N LYS A 21 13.33 -3.14 3.65
CA LYS A 21 13.70 -4.49 3.20
C LYS A 21 13.60 -5.51 4.33
N VAL A 22 14.24 -5.24 5.48
CA VAL A 22 14.17 -6.11 6.66
C VAL A 22 12.73 -6.32 7.13
N ASN A 23 11.89 -5.28 7.07
CA ASN A 23 10.48 -5.39 7.44
C ASN A 23 9.68 -6.30 6.49
N VAL A 24 9.96 -6.26 5.19
CA VAL A 24 9.35 -7.16 4.21
C VAL A 24 9.83 -8.59 4.42
N GLU A 25 11.14 -8.79 4.62
CA GLU A 25 11.73 -10.12 4.86
C GLU A 25 11.12 -10.78 6.10
N LYS A 26 10.94 -10.04 7.20
CA LYS A 26 10.26 -10.56 8.41
C LYS A 26 8.81 -11.00 8.17
N GLN A 27 8.06 -10.27 7.34
CA GLN A 27 6.69 -10.65 6.98
C GLN A 27 6.67 -11.92 6.11
N ILE A 28 7.61 -12.05 5.18
CA ILE A 28 7.78 -13.26 4.36
C ILE A 28 8.14 -14.46 5.23
N GLU A 29 9.11 -14.30 6.13
CA GLU A 29 9.50 -15.33 7.10
C GLU A 29 8.32 -15.78 7.96
N TYR A 30 7.50 -14.83 8.43
CA TYR A 30 6.29 -15.14 9.16
C TYR A 30 5.34 -16.01 8.35
N VAL A 31 5.04 -15.64 7.11
CA VAL A 31 4.15 -16.43 6.24
C VAL A 31 4.71 -17.85 6.02
N LYS A 32 6.00 -17.96 5.69
CA LYS A 32 6.65 -19.27 5.48
C LYS A 32 6.63 -20.15 6.73
N LYS A 33 6.84 -19.56 7.90
CA LYS A 33 6.81 -20.28 9.19
C LYS A 33 5.43 -20.88 9.49
N ASN A 34 4.35 -20.25 9.01
CA ASN A 34 2.98 -20.75 9.19
C ASN A 34 2.57 -21.82 8.16
N GLY A 35 3.48 -22.20 7.26
CA GLY A 35 3.25 -23.26 6.27
C GLY A 35 2.50 -22.80 5.02
N LYS A 36 2.36 -23.72 4.07
CA LYS A 36 1.71 -23.46 2.79
C LYS A 36 0.19 -23.38 2.96
N ILE A 37 -0.43 -22.39 2.33
CA ILE A 37 -1.88 -22.27 2.24
C ILE A 37 -2.36 -23.24 1.14
N ALA A 38 -3.07 -24.30 1.54
CA ALA A 38 -3.67 -25.24 0.60
C ALA A 38 -4.80 -24.55 -0.17
N ASN A 39 -4.93 -24.88 -1.47
CA ASN A 39 -5.97 -24.35 -2.36
C ASN A 39 -5.99 -22.81 -2.43
N GLY A 40 -4.83 -22.17 -2.25
CA GLY A 40 -4.69 -20.73 -2.44
C GLY A 40 -4.77 -20.29 -3.91
N PRO A 41 -4.95 -18.99 -4.16
CA PRO A 41 -5.01 -18.44 -5.51
C PRO A 41 -3.67 -18.61 -6.23
N SER A 42 -3.71 -18.69 -7.56
CA SER A 42 -2.50 -18.85 -8.38
C SER A 42 -2.09 -17.57 -9.10
N ARG A 43 -3.03 -16.66 -9.38
CA ARG A 43 -2.79 -15.44 -10.17
C ARG A 43 -3.54 -14.27 -9.54
N VAL A 44 -2.79 -13.45 -8.79
CA VAL A 44 -3.36 -12.45 -7.87
C VAL A 44 -3.04 -11.04 -8.34
N LEU A 45 -4.09 -10.21 -8.44
CA LEU A 45 -3.95 -8.76 -8.59
C LEU A 45 -4.18 -8.10 -7.23
N VAL A 46 -3.26 -7.25 -6.79
CA VAL A 46 -3.42 -6.45 -5.57
C VAL A 46 -3.41 -4.97 -5.94
N ILE A 47 -4.51 -4.27 -5.69
CA ILE A 47 -4.66 -2.82 -5.89
C ILE A 47 -4.42 -2.14 -4.55
N GLY A 48 -3.32 -1.40 -4.41
CA GLY A 48 -2.81 -0.89 -3.13
C GLY A 48 -1.77 -1.82 -2.48
N ALA A 49 -0.78 -2.28 -3.26
CA ALA A 49 0.07 -3.41 -2.88
C ALA A 49 1.39 -3.07 -2.15
N SER A 50 1.65 -1.80 -1.88
CA SER A 50 2.98 -1.32 -1.45
C SER A 50 3.18 -1.22 0.06
N THR A 51 2.10 -1.11 0.84
CA THR A 51 2.13 -0.95 2.30
C THR A 51 0.94 -1.63 2.96
N GLY A 52 0.95 -1.71 4.29
CA GLY A 52 -0.18 -2.14 5.10
C GLY A 52 -0.76 -3.50 4.69
N TYR A 53 -2.08 -3.60 4.70
CA TYR A 53 -2.77 -4.85 4.39
C TYR A 53 -2.59 -5.30 2.95
N GLY A 54 -2.52 -4.41 1.96
CA GLY A 54 -2.31 -4.83 0.58
C GLY A 54 -0.93 -5.46 0.36
N LEU A 55 0.13 -4.91 0.99
CA LEU A 55 1.44 -5.58 0.99
C LEU A 55 1.37 -6.94 1.67
N ALA A 56 0.72 -7.05 2.83
CA ALA A 56 0.56 -8.30 3.55
C ALA A 56 -0.22 -9.34 2.72
N SER A 57 -1.30 -8.94 2.04
CA SER A 57 -2.05 -9.80 1.12
C SER A 57 -1.18 -10.29 -0.04
N ARG A 58 -0.34 -9.41 -0.60
CA ARG A 58 0.58 -9.79 -1.68
C ARG A 58 1.64 -10.78 -1.22
N ILE A 59 2.20 -10.58 -0.02
CA ILE A 59 3.16 -11.50 0.61
C ILE A 59 2.50 -12.86 0.88
N SER A 60 1.32 -12.88 1.49
CA SER A 60 0.58 -14.13 1.77
C SER A 60 0.22 -14.90 0.50
N ALA A 61 -0.19 -14.20 -0.56
CA ALA A 61 -0.46 -14.82 -1.86
C ALA A 61 0.81 -15.45 -2.46
N ALA A 62 1.89 -14.68 -2.58
CA ALA A 62 3.12 -15.15 -3.20
C ALA A 62 3.83 -16.23 -2.37
N PHE A 63 4.14 -15.95 -1.11
CA PHE A 63 4.99 -16.81 -0.28
C PHE A 63 4.19 -17.85 0.54
N GLY A 64 2.88 -17.65 0.68
CA GLY A 64 1.99 -18.62 1.34
C GLY A 64 1.32 -19.57 0.35
N SER A 65 0.93 -19.09 -0.84
CA SER A 65 0.21 -19.90 -1.84
C SER A 65 1.05 -20.23 -3.09
N GLY A 66 2.17 -19.56 -3.31
CA GLY A 66 2.96 -19.69 -4.54
C GLY A 66 2.40 -18.90 -5.72
N ALA A 67 1.57 -17.88 -5.46
CA ALA A 67 0.86 -17.15 -6.51
C ALA A 67 1.79 -16.24 -7.33
N ALA A 68 1.51 -16.15 -8.63
CA ALA A 68 1.97 -15.06 -9.48
C ALA A 68 1.25 -13.76 -9.07
N THR A 69 1.98 -12.66 -8.83
CA THR A 69 1.38 -11.42 -8.35
C THR A 69 1.64 -10.19 -9.22
N ILE A 70 0.58 -9.47 -9.54
CA ILE A 70 0.63 -8.09 -10.07
C ILE A 70 0.21 -7.15 -8.94
N GLY A 71 1.02 -6.12 -8.67
CA GLY A 71 0.69 -5.09 -7.69
C GLY A 71 0.50 -3.73 -8.34
N VAL A 72 -0.50 -2.97 -7.90
CA VAL A 72 -0.70 -1.56 -8.24
C VAL A 72 -0.49 -0.72 -7.00
N PHE A 73 0.24 0.38 -7.11
CA PHE A 73 0.45 1.34 -6.03
C PHE A 73 0.81 2.72 -6.58
N PHE A 74 0.84 3.73 -5.71
CA PHE A 74 1.24 5.09 -6.08
C PHE A 74 2.31 5.61 -5.11
N GLU A 75 3.56 5.42 -5.47
CA GLU A 75 4.73 5.61 -4.61
C GLU A 75 5.78 6.51 -5.26
N LYS A 76 6.59 7.18 -4.44
CA LYS A 76 7.64 8.08 -4.92
C LYS A 76 8.98 7.37 -4.91
N PRO A 77 9.68 7.26 -6.05
CA PRO A 77 11.01 6.69 -6.08
C PRO A 77 12.00 7.55 -5.29
N GLY A 78 13.03 6.90 -4.75
CA GLY A 78 14.18 7.59 -4.18
C GLY A 78 15.05 8.23 -5.25
N THR A 79 15.71 9.32 -4.89
CA THR A 79 16.74 10.00 -5.69
C THR A 79 18.05 10.00 -4.91
N GLU A 80 19.13 10.48 -5.53
CA GLU A 80 20.44 10.61 -4.86
C GLU A 80 20.37 11.45 -3.58
N THR A 81 19.54 12.50 -3.57
CA THR A 81 19.46 13.49 -2.49
C THR A 81 18.24 13.35 -1.59
N LYS A 82 17.25 12.54 -1.98
CA LYS A 82 15.99 12.40 -1.25
C LYS A 82 15.48 10.95 -1.22
N PRO A 83 15.25 10.36 -0.03
CA PRO A 83 14.59 9.07 0.08
C PRO A 83 13.19 9.09 -0.54
N GLY A 84 12.82 7.96 -1.14
CA GLY A 84 11.46 7.68 -1.62
C GLY A 84 10.51 7.37 -0.46
N SER A 85 9.29 7.00 -0.81
CA SER A 85 8.30 6.55 0.17
C SER A 85 8.54 5.11 0.62
N ALA A 86 8.01 4.73 1.79
CA ALA A 86 8.11 3.37 2.32
C ALA A 86 7.61 2.32 1.34
N GLY A 87 6.48 2.56 0.69
CA GLY A 87 5.91 1.61 -0.24
C GLY A 87 6.77 1.37 -1.49
N TRP A 88 7.57 2.34 -1.91
CA TRP A 88 8.55 2.16 -3.00
C TRP A 88 9.59 1.09 -2.63
N TYR A 89 10.21 1.24 -1.46
CA TYR A 89 11.25 0.32 -1.00
C TYR A 89 10.69 -1.05 -0.60
N ASN A 90 9.49 -1.09 -0.01
CA ASN A 90 8.82 -2.34 0.29
C ASN A 90 8.54 -3.15 -0.99
N SER A 91 8.06 -2.50 -2.04
CA SER A 91 7.75 -3.16 -3.31
C SER A 91 9.02 -3.67 -4.01
N ALA A 92 10.13 -2.92 -3.94
CA ALA A 92 11.43 -3.37 -4.44
C ALA A 92 11.94 -4.60 -3.66
N ALA A 93 11.81 -4.60 -2.32
CA ALA A 93 12.20 -5.73 -1.49
C ALA A 93 11.32 -6.98 -1.74
N PHE A 94 10.02 -6.79 -1.93
CA PHE A 94 9.11 -7.86 -2.32
C PHE A 94 9.54 -8.48 -3.65
N ASP A 95 9.82 -7.65 -4.66
CA ASP A 95 10.21 -8.10 -6.00
C ASP A 95 11.54 -8.87 -5.98
N GLU A 96 12.53 -8.38 -5.23
CA GLU A 96 13.80 -9.08 -5.01
C GLU A 96 13.60 -10.45 -4.36
N ALA A 97 12.75 -10.52 -3.32
CA ALA A 97 12.45 -11.79 -2.64
C ALA A 97 11.67 -12.76 -3.53
N ALA A 98 10.67 -12.30 -4.27
CA ALA A 98 9.88 -13.13 -5.17
C ALA A 98 10.75 -13.72 -6.28
N LYS A 99 11.62 -12.90 -6.89
CA LYS A 99 12.58 -13.36 -7.92
C LYS A 99 13.56 -14.39 -7.41
N ARG A 100 14.06 -14.24 -6.17
CA ARG A 100 14.93 -15.25 -5.53
C ARG A 100 14.27 -16.62 -5.42
N GLU A 101 12.94 -16.67 -5.35
CA GLU A 101 12.15 -17.91 -5.25
C GLU A 101 11.52 -18.34 -6.58
N GLY A 102 11.86 -17.66 -7.69
CA GLY A 102 11.28 -17.95 -8.99
C GLY A 102 9.79 -17.61 -9.10
N LEU A 103 9.25 -16.79 -8.19
CA LEU A 103 7.86 -16.35 -8.20
C LEU A 103 7.69 -15.15 -9.14
N TYR A 104 6.63 -15.18 -9.94
CA TYR A 104 6.29 -14.05 -10.81
C TYR A 104 5.87 -12.83 -9.98
N SER A 105 6.52 -11.70 -10.25
CA SER A 105 6.25 -10.40 -9.63
C SER A 105 6.36 -9.30 -10.69
N LYS A 106 5.28 -8.54 -10.88
CA LYS A 106 5.27 -7.29 -11.65
C LYS A 106 4.51 -6.21 -10.90
N SER A 107 4.89 -4.95 -11.10
CA SER A 107 4.23 -3.84 -10.41
C SER A 107 3.98 -2.68 -11.35
N ILE A 108 2.85 -2.00 -11.15
CA ILE A 108 2.48 -0.76 -11.84
C ILE A 108 2.42 0.35 -10.80
N ASN A 109 3.26 1.38 -11.00
CA ASN A 109 3.26 2.57 -10.17
C ASN A 109 2.46 3.69 -10.85
N GLY A 110 1.23 3.94 -10.39
CA GLY A 110 0.31 4.89 -11.01
C GLY A 110 -0.95 5.12 -10.20
N ASP A 111 -1.75 6.09 -10.63
CA ASP A 111 -3.05 6.37 -10.03
C ASP A 111 -4.03 5.24 -10.37
N ALA A 112 -4.31 4.37 -9.38
CA ALA A 112 -5.22 3.25 -9.53
C ALA A 112 -6.67 3.64 -9.88
N PHE A 113 -7.05 4.91 -9.68
CA PHE A 113 -8.37 5.42 -10.08
C PHE A 113 -8.46 5.77 -11.56
N SER A 114 -7.32 5.89 -12.24
CA SER A 114 -7.25 6.33 -13.64
C SER A 114 -7.60 5.20 -14.62
N ASP A 115 -8.15 5.56 -15.78
CA ASP A 115 -8.42 4.59 -16.85
C ASP A 115 -7.09 4.08 -17.44
N GLU A 116 -6.07 4.95 -17.54
CA GLU A 116 -4.74 4.59 -18.05
C GLU A 116 -4.06 3.52 -17.20
N CYS A 117 -4.16 3.63 -15.87
CA CYS A 117 -3.62 2.62 -14.96
C CYS A 117 -4.36 1.28 -15.12
N ARG A 118 -5.69 1.33 -15.26
CA ARG A 118 -6.51 0.14 -15.49
C ARG A 118 -6.17 -0.55 -16.81
N ASP A 119 -5.99 0.21 -17.87
CA ASP A 119 -5.60 -0.30 -19.19
C ASP A 119 -4.22 -0.94 -19.15
N ALA A 120 -3.25 -0.32 -18.44
CA ALA A 120 -1.92 -0.89 -18.23
C ALA A 120 -1.99 -2.23 -17.47
N VAL A 121 -2.83 -2.33 -16.43
CA VAL A 121 -3.06 -3.58 -15.69
C VAL A 121 -3.68 -4.66 -16.59
N ILE A 122 -4.72 -4.32 -17.34
CA ILE A 122 -5.40 -5.27 -18.25
C ILE A 122 -4.43 -5.78 -19.31
N LYS A 123 -3.63 -4.88 -19.90
CA LYS A 123 -2.60 -5.24 -20.88
C LYS A 123 -1.60 -6.24 -20.28
N LEU A 124 -1.04 -5.92 -19.13
CA LEU A 124 -0.07 -6.78 -18.45
C LEU A 124 -0.66 -8.15 -18.08
N ILE A 125 -1.91 -8.20 -17.62
CA ILE A 125 -2.60 -9.48 -17.33
C ILE A 125 -2.69 -10.33 -18.59
N LYS A 126 -3.12 -9.74 -19.72
CA LYS A 126 -3.26 -10.46 -21.00
C LYS A 126 -1.92 -10.97 -21.53
N GLU A 127 -0.85 -10.19 -21.37
CA GLU A 127 0.50 -10.54 -21.82
C GLU A 127 1.09 -11.69 -21.00
N ASP A 128 0.99 -11.64 -19.67
CA ASP A 128 1.78 -12.52 -18.79
C ASP A 128 0.97 -13.65 -18.14
N LEU A 129 -0.29 -13.40 -17.73
CA LEU A 129 -1.05 -14.33 -16.85
C LEU A 129 -2.35 -14.87 -17.47
N GLY A 130 -2.83 -14.25 -18.55
CA GLY A 130 -4.10 -14.50 -19.22
C GLY A 130 -5.31 -14.03 -18.41
N GLN A 131 -5.44 -14.48 -17.16
CA GLN A 131 -6.52 -14.15 -16.24
C GLN A 131 -6.00 -14.04 -14.79
N ILE A 132 -6.83 -13.45 -13.93
CA ILE A 132 -6.61 -13.32 -12.48
C ILE A 132 -7.70 -14.14 -11.77
N ASP A 133 -7.33 -14.88 -10.73
CA ASP A 133 -8.25 -15.68 -9.91
C ASP A 133 -8.56 -15.03 -8.54
N LEU A 134 -7.81 -14.00 -8.15
CA LEU A 134 -8.13 -13.16 -6.99
C LEU A 134 -7.75 -11.70 -7.23
N VAL A 135 -8.69 -10.80 -6.94
CA VAL A 135 -8.44 -9.35 -6.89
C VAL A 135 -8.57 -8.88 -5.44
N VAL A 136 -7.50 -8.29 -4.91
CA VAL A 136 -7.49 -7.64 -3.59
C VAL A 136 -7.56 -6.13 -3.81
N TYR A 137 -8.61 -5.48 -3.30
CA TYR A 137 -8.78 -4.02 -3.38
C TYR A 137 -8.48 -3.38 -2.02
N SER A 138 -7.23 -2.94 -1.84
CA SER A 138 -6.68 -2.42 -0.57
C SER A 138 -6.15 -0.99 -0.74
N LEU A 139 -6.91 -0.12 -1.41
CA LEU A 139 -6.56 1.29 -1.54
C LEU A 139 -6.95 2.08 -0.29
N ALA A 140 -6.00 2.87 0.20
CA ALA A 140 -6.23 3.93 1.17
C ALA A 140 -5.69 5.22 0.58
N SER A 141 -6.58 6.07 0.08
CA SER A 141 -6.23 7.38 -0.47
C SER A 141 -7.18 8.44 0.06
N PRO A 142 -6.68 9.58 0.56
CA PRO A 142 -7.54 10.68 0.95
C PRO A 142 -8.10 11.46 -0.25
N VAL A 143 -7.71 11.07 -1.47
CA VAL A 143 -8.02 11.79 -2.71
C VAL A 143 -8.33 10.80 -3.83
N ARG A 144 -9.33 11.14 -4.63
CA ARG A 144 -9.61 10.48 -5.91
C ARG A 144 -9.73 11.53 -7.00
N LYS A 145 -8.95 11.38 -8.06
CA LYS A 145 -9.22 12.10 -9.31
C LYS A 145 -10.23 11.30 -10.11
N MET A 146 -11.36 11.91 -10.45
CA MET A 146 -12.42 11.28 -11.20
C MET A 146 -11.95 11.08 -12.65
N PRO A 147 -11.94 9.85 -13.18
CA PRO A 147 -11.27 9.54 -14.45
C PRO A 147 -11.92 10.20 -15.67
N LYS A 148 -13.22 10.51 -15.62
CA LYS A 148 -13.95 11.11 -16.75
C LYS A 148 -14.03 12.63 -16.69
N THR A 149 -14.20 13.19 -15.50
CA THR A 149 -14.40 14.64 -15.30
C THR A 149 -13.12 15.37 -14.90
N GLY A 150 -12.12 14.66 -14.38
CA GLY A 150 -10.89 15.24 -13.84
C GLY A 150 -11.06 15.89 -12.47
N GLU A 151 -12.28 15.92 -11.93
CA GLU A 151 -12.62 16.43 -10.60
C GLU A 151 -11.81 15.72 -9.51
N ILE A 152 -11.38 16.47 -8.49
CA ILE A 152 -10.61 15.94 -7.37
C ILE A 152 -11.52 15.90 -6.14
N VAL A 153 -11.92 14.69 -5.76
CA VAL A 153 -12.72 14.44 -4.55
C VAL A 153 -11.78 14.08 -3.39
N ARG A 154 -12.07 14.57 -2.19
CA ARG A 154 -11.29 14.32 -0.98
C ARG A 154 -12.18 13.73 0.11
N SER A 155 -11.67 12.75 0.85
CA SER A 155 -12.41 12.17 1.98
C SER A 155 -12.31 13.06 3.22
N ALA A 156 -13.41 13.23 3.94
CA ALA A 156 -13.42 13.77 5.30
C ALA A 156 -13.53 12.65 6.34
N LEU A 157 -12.76 12.76 7.43
CA LEU A 157 -12.91 11.90 8.61
C LEU A 157 -13.60 12.70 9.71
N LYS A 158 -14.91 12.94 9.53
CA LYS A 158 -15.77 13.73 10.41
C LYS A 158 -17.03 12.94 10.77
N PRO A 159 -17.67 13.19 11.92
CA PRO A 159 -18.98 12.62 12.23
C PRO A 159 -20.08 13.22 11.34
N ILE A 160 -21.26 12.61 11.34
CA ILE A 160 -22.48 13.18 10.73
C ILE A 160 -23.39 13.66 11.86
N GLY A 161 -23.98 14.84 11.70
CA GLY A 161 -24.88 15.44 12.68
C GLY A 161 -24.14 16.23 13.74
N GLU A 162 -23.75 15.58 14.84
CA GLU A 162 -23.23 16.25 16.03
C GLU A 162 -21.69 16.16 16.16
N VAL A 163 -21.12 17.09 16.94
CA VAL A 163 -19.68 17.11 17.24
C VAL A 163 -19.25 15.83 17.97
N TYR A 164 -18.22 15.16 17.47
CA TYR A 164 -17.60 14.03 18.15
C TYR A 164 -16.49 14.51 19.08
N THR A 165 -16.58 14.20 20.38
CA THR A 165 -15.54 14.52 21.37
C THR A 165 -15.08 13.26 22.09
N SER A 166 -13.78 13.03 22.12
CA SER A 166 -13.20 11.83 22.76
C SER A 166 -11.80 12.06 23.30
N LYS A 167 -11.33 11.11 24.10
CA LYS A 167 -9.92 11.04 24.51
C LYS A 167 -9.06 10.59 23.34
N ALA A 168 -7.91 11.23 23.17
CA ALA A 168 -6.92 10.91 22.15
C ALA A 168 -5.50 11.04 22.72
N ILE A 169 -4.50 10.62 21.95
CA ILE A 169 -3.08 10.71 22.31
C ILE A 169 -2.41 11.73 21.39
N ASP A 170 -1.79 12.75 21.95
CA ASP A 170 -0.85 13.61 21.22
C ASP A 170 0.51 12.92 21.15
N THR A 171 0.85 12.36 19.99
CA THR A 171 2.08 11.58 19.78
C THR A 171 3.35 12.43 19.72
N ASN A 172 3.25 13.77 19.76
CA ASN A 172 4.43 14.63 19.91
C ASN A 172 4.78 14.91 21.37
N LYS A 173 3.79 14.78 22.27
CA LYS A 173 3.91 15.17 23.67
C LYS A 173 3.74 14.01 24.64
N ASP A 174 3.37 12.82 24.13
CA ASP A 174 3.04 11.63 24.91
C ASP A 174 1.96 11.89 25.97
N GLN A 175 0.94 12.66 25.58
CA GLN A 175 -0.12 13.12 26.48
C GLN A 175 -1.50 12.65 26.03
N ILE A 176 -2.34 12.29 27.01
CA ILE A 176 -3.77 12.12 26.79
C ILE A 176 -4.40 13.51 26.68
N ILE A 177 -5.06 13.75 25.56
CA ILE A 177 -5.81 14.97 25.29
C ILE A 177 -7.29 14.65 25.13
N THR A 178 -8.13 15.68 25.13
CA THR A 178 -9.49 15.60 24.60
C THR A 178 -9.47 16.26 23.23
N ALA A 179 -9.94 15.57 22.20
CA ALA A 179 -10.07 16.08 20.83
C ALA A 179 -11.53 16.12 20.42
N SER A 180 -11.90 17.17 19.68
CA SER A 180 -13.24 17.36 19.12
C SER A 180 -13.15 17.47 17.60
N ILE A 181 -14.10 16.87 16.89
CA ILE A 181 -14.22 16.89 15.44
C ILE A 181 -15.62 17.37 15.07
N GLU A 182 -15.68 18.47 14.33
CA GLU A 182 -16.93 19.04 13.81
C GLU A 182 -17.58 18.10 12.78
N PRO A 183 -18.92 18.09 12.67
CA PRO A 183 -19.62 17.29 11.68
C PRO A 183 -19.22 17.66 10.24
N ALA A 184 -19.33 16.67 9.35
CA ALA A 184 -19.21 16.86 7.92
C ALA A 184 -20.34 17.77 7.40
N THR A 185 -20.05 18.53 6.34
CA THR A 185 -21.10 19.16 5.54
C THR A 185 -21.74 18.14 4.60
N GLU A 186 -22.87 18.48 3.99
CA GLU A 186 -23.53 17.61 3.00
C GLU A 186 -22.69 17.30 1.75
N GLU A 187 -21.66 18.10 1.47
CA GLU A 187 -20.70 17.86 0.38
C GLU A 187 -19.55 16.93 0.78
N GLU A 188 -19.21 16.88 2.07
CA GLU A 188 -18.10 16.10 2.65
C GLU A 188 -18.52 14.66 3.05
#